data_AF-A0A969WRW4-F1
#
_entry.id   AF-A0A969WRW4-F1
#
_cell.length_a   1.000
_cell.length_b   1.000
_cell.length_c   1.000
_cell.angle_alpha   90.00
_cell.angle_beta   90.00
_cell.angle_gamma   90.00
#
_symmetry.space_group_name_H-M   'P 1'
#
loop_
_entity.id
_entity.type
_entity.pdbx_description
1 polymer ?
#
loop_
_entity_poly.entity_id
_entity_poly.type
_entity_poly.pdbx_seq_one_letter_code
_entity_poly.pdbx_strand_id
1 'polypeptide(L)' 'FDKKIQTLHMNPGAAGIYGFHKVRTLLRFVLDAGNIRDLEVIELGER' A
#
# COMPACT_ATOMS: atom_id res chain seq x y z
N PHE A 1 5.27 7.82 -10.05
CA PHE A 1 4.24 8.53 -10.82
C PHE A 1 4.35 8.12 -12.28
N ASP A 2 3.30 7.50 -12.83
CA ASP A 2 3.22 7.17 -14.25
C ASP A 2 2.78 8.41 -15.03
N LYS A 3 3.65 8.90 -15.91
CA LYS A 3 3.42 10.12 -16.71
C LYS A 3 2.46 9.91 -17.88
N LYS A 4 2.19 8.68 -18.31
CA LYS A 4 1.26 8.41 -19.43
C LYS A 4 -0.18 8.52 -18.97
N ILE A 5 -0.49 7.96 -17.81
CA ILE A 5 -1.85 7.94 -17.24
C ILE A 5 -2.04 8.93 -16.09
N GLN A 6 -0.98 9.66 -15.72
CA GLN A 6 -1.01 10.71 -14.68
C GLN A 6 -1.44 10.18 -13.30
N THR A 7 -0.99 8.98 -12.94
CA THR A 7 -1.34 8.34 -11.66
C THR A 7 -0.12 7.97 -10.82
N LEU A 8 -0.33 7.85 -9.51
CA LEU A 8 0.65 7.27 -8.59
C LEU A 8 0.24 5.84 -8.26
N HIS A 9 1.12 4.88 -8.56
CA HIS A 9 0.94 3.50 -8.15
C HIS A 9 1.54 3.28 -6.78
N MET A 10 0.74 2.74 -5.86
CA MET A 10 1.18 2.28 -4.55
C MET A 10 0.81 0.81 -4.41
N ASN A 11 1.81 -0.02 -4.11
CA ASN A 11 1.60 -1.46 -3.93
C ASN A 11 2.15 -1.85 -2.54
N PRO A 12 1.29 -2.24 -1.57
CA PRO A 12 1.73 -2.69 -0.27
C PRO A 12 2.48 -4.04 -0.29
N GLY A 13 2.63 -4.69 -1.44
CA GLY A 13 3.04 -6.09 -1.50
C GLY A 13 1.84 -7.02 -1.34
N ALA A 14 2.04 -8.22 -0.82
CA ALA A 14 0.98 -9.21 -0.76
C ALA A 14 0.05 -9.01 0.44
N ALA A 15 -1.26 -8.98 0.16
CA ALA A 15 -2.32 -8.88 1.17
C ALA A 15 -3.17 -10.15 1.29
N GLY A 16 -2.84 -11.20 0.53
CA GLY A 16 -3.62 -12.43 0.46
C GLY A 16 -3.66 -13.20 1.78
N ILE A 17 -4.81 -13.80 2.09
CA ILE A 17 -4.97 -14.73 3.23
C ILE A 17 -4.66 -16.18 2.87
N TYR A 18 -4.54 -16.48 1.57
CA TYR A 18 -4.19 -17.79 1.02
C TYR A 18 -2.90 -17.69 0.21
N GLY A 19 -2.13 -18.78 0.15
CA GLY A 19 -0.83 -18.84 -0.53
C GLY A 19 0.34 -18.81 0.46
N PHE A 20 1.54 -18.52 -0.06
CA PHE A 20 2.81 -18.64 0.67
C PHE A 20 3.23 -17.38 1.43
N HIS A 21 2.39 -16.34 1.46
CA HIS A 21 2.71 -15.08 2.11
C HIS A 21 2.56 -15.19 3.62
N LYS A 22 3.68 -15.07 4.33
CA LYS A 22 3.74 -15.18 5.80
C LYS A 22 3.23 -13.94 6.52
N VAL A 23 3.45 -12.77 5.92
CA VAL A 23 3.07 -11.46 6.44
C VAL A 23 2.19 -10.76 5.42
N ARG A 24 1.12 -10.12 5.89
CA ARG A 24 0.26 -9.25 5.07
C ARG A 24 0.63 -7.82 5.32
N THR A 25 0.83 -7.05 4.26
CA THR A 25 1.25 -5.66 4.37
C THR A 25 0.16 -4.75 3.82
N LEU A 26 -0.08 -3.62 4.49
CA LEU A 26 -0.98 -2.58 4.03
C LEU A 26 -0.34 -1.18 4.12
N LEU A 27 -0.82 -0.28 3.27
CA LEU A 27 -0.41 1.13 3.27
C LEU A 27 -1.51 1.97 3.91
N ARG A 28 -1.13 2.82 4.86
CA ARG A 28 -2.00 3.85 5.45
C ARG A 28 -1.46 5.21 5.07
N PHE A 29 -2.31 6.09 4.58
CA PHE A 29 -1.93 7.48 4.26
C PHE A 29 -3.15 8.39 4.33
N VAL A 30 -2.89 9.69 4.40
CA VAL A 30 -3.90 10.74 4.31
C VAL A 30 -3.90 11.28 2.89
N LEU A 31 -5.09 11.42 2.30
CA LEU A 31 -5.33 12.12 1.05
C LEU A 31 -6.15 13.38 1.32
N ASP A 32 -5.56 14.54 1.09
CA ASP A 32 -6.17 15.85 1.34
C ASP A 32 -5.96 16.77 0.13
N ALA A 33 -7.04 17.18 -0.53
CA ALA A 33 -7.02 18.01 -1.73
C ALA A 33 -6.01 17.56 -2.82
N GLY A 34 -5.83 16.25 -2.99
CA GLY A 34 -4.86 15.67 -3.94
C GLY A 34 -3.42 15.60 -3.43
N ASN A 35 -3.14 16.14 -2.24
CA ASN A 35 -1.88 15.94 -1.54
C ASN A 35 -1.93 14.66 -0.72
N ILE A 36 -0.90 13.83 -0.86
CA ILE A 36 -0.75 12.59 -0.08
C ILE A 36 0.31 12.83 0.99
N ARG A 37 -0.03 12.55 2.24
CA ARG A 37 0.87 12.71 3.39
C ARG A 37 0.70 11.58 4.39
N ASP A 38 1.60 11.53 5.37
CA ASP A 38 1.56 10.58 6.47
C ASP A 38 1.49 9.10 5.98
N LEU A 39 2.29 8.78 4.96
CA LEU A 39 2.37 7.43 4.39
C LEU A 39 3.12 6.49 5.33
N GLU A 40 2.45 5.41 5.70
CA GLU A 40 2.95 4.36 6.57
C GLU A 40 2.79 2.99 5.89
N VAL A 41 3.76 2.13 6.14
CA VAL A 41 3.70 0.71 5.81
C VAL A 41 3.42 -0.05 7.10
N ILE A 42 2.34 -0.82 7.13
CA ILE A 42 1.90 -1.57 8.29
C ILE A 42 1.96 -3.07 7.93
N GLU A 43 2.58 -3.85 8.80
CA GLU A 43 2.61 -5.30 8.71
C GLU A 43 1.60 -5.91 9.68
N LEU A 44 0.65 -6.67 9.16
CA LEU A 44 -0.39 -7.35 9.93
C LEU A 44 0.10 -8.71 10.42
N GLY A 45 1.23 -8.75 11.12
CA GLY A 45 1.77 -9.93 11.82
C GLY A 45 1.95 -11.19 10.97
N GLU A 46 2.45 -12.26 11.60
CA GLU A 46 2.45 -13.59 10.99
C GLU A 46 1.04 -14.20 11.03
N ARG A 47 0.69 -14.95 9.99
CA ARG A 47 -0.55 -15.74 9.93
C ARG A 47 -0.48 -16.99 10.79
#